data_AF-A0A8J8CCT7-F1
#
_entry.id   AF-A0A8J8CCT7-F1
#
_cell.length_a   1.000
_cell.length_b   1.000
_cell.length_c   1.000
_cell.angle_alpha   90.00
_cell.angle_beta   90.00
_cell.angle_gamma   90.00
#
_symmetry.space_group_name_H-M   'P 1'
#
loop_
_entity.id
_entity.type
_entity.pdbx_description
1 polymer ?
#
loop_
_entity_poly.entity_id
_entity_poly.type
_entity_poly.pdbx_seq_one_letter_code
_entity_poly.pdbx_strand_id
1 'polypeptide(L)'
;MSDFSPPQLERQLGMHAYLTASEGTGGTIKNEIEDFIVSEIPLLPAANERGNFVICRVTARNWETNRLVRELSRRLQIGRKRIGFAGTKDKRGLTSRYMSFEGVDEGVLRSIDIRDVDVEVVGRANRRLNLGDLWGNSFSITIRDCSYSGNRLAEVASAVISELKQTKGFPNFYGVQRFGSIRPNTHIVGRYIVKKDFRGAVHAYAGNPSGKENDEVRQARTLFDEGADADEVFSSMPDVMVFERILLSHLSEHPDDYAGALRRLPSNLLMMFVHALQASLFNEMISARIAEDLPLHLAVEGDIVLPINEHHLPDRGRLVSVSATNISAVNRQMSAGNGFVSALLFGHSSVFAGGKQGEIERQIVQSNGLEERDFVVPEISECTSAGSRREVLSPLHSIYFRADGDSLHLKFDLVRGSYATSLLREIMKC
;
A
#
# COMPACT_ATOMS: atom_id res chain seq x y z
N MET A 1 23.97 13.34 0.15
CA MET A 1 23.50 11.94 0.08
C MET A 1 23.83 11.26 1.39
N SER A 2 22.92 10.48 1.96
CA SER A 2 23.15 9.76 3.21
C SER A 2 24.09 8.56 2.99
N ASP A 3 24.99 8.27 3.93
CA ASP A 3 25.91 7.12 3.84
C ASP A 3 25.18 5.76 4.02
N PHE A 4 23.85 5.77 4.15
CA PHE A 4 23.02 4.58 4.36
C PHE A 4 22.47 4.06 3.03
N SER A 5 22.90 2.87 2.64
CA SER A 5 22.35 2.21 1.46
C SER A 5 21.11 1.37 1.86
N PRO A 6 19.96 1.54 1.18
CA PRO A 6 18.79 0.71 1.45
C PRO A 6 19.09 -0.79 1.25
N PRO A 7 18.44 -1.69 2.00
CA PRO A 7 18.59 -3.13 1.83
C PRO A 7 18.37 -3.58 0.38
N GLN A 8 19.03 -4.67 -0.04
CA GLN A 8 18.95 -5.17 -1.42
C GLN A 8 17.50 -5.39 -1.89
N LEU A 9 16.66 -5.93 -1.01
CA LEU A 9 15.25 -6.13 -1.29
C LEU A 9 14.52 -4.81 -1.62
N GLU A 10 14.78 -3.74 -0.87
CA GLU A 10 14.18 -2.44 -1.14
C GLU A 10 14.65 -1.85 -2.46
N ARG A 11 15.95 -1.99 -2.77
CA ARG A 11 16.52 -1.56 -4.04
C ARG A 11 15.89 -2.30 -5.23
N GLN A 12 15.60 -3.59 -5.10
CA GLN A 12 14.87 -4.36 -6.13
C GLN A 12 13.44 -3.86 -6.35
N LEU A 13 12.87 -3.13 -5.38
CA LEU A 13 11.52 -2.57 -5.43
C LEU A 13 11.52 -1.06 -5.75
N GLY A 14 12.63 -0.53 -6.26
CA GLY A 14 12.77 0.86 -6.71
C GLY A 14 13.09 1.86 -5.60
N MET A 15 13.33 1.42 -4.36
CA MET A 15 13.65 2.30 -3.22
C MET A 15 15.17 2.38 -3.03
N HIS A 16 15.82 3.32 -3.73
CA HIS A 16 17.28 3.42 -3.81
C HIS A 16 17.90 4.45 -2.87
N ALA A 17 17.09 5.32 -2.26
CA ALA A 17 17.56 6.40 -1.40
C ALA A 17 16.75 6.52 -0.11
N TYR A 18 17.34 7.14 0.90
CA TYR A 18 16.62 7.74 2.03
C TYR A 18 16.52 9.25 1.78
N LEU A 19 15.44 9.87 2.25
CA LEU A 19 15.34 11.33 2.24
C LEU A 19 16.21 11.96 3.34
N THR A 20 16.38 11.23 4.44
CA THR A 20 17.11 11.70 5.62
C THR A 20 18.57 11.25 5.63
N ALA A 21 19.44 12.11 6.16
CA ALA A 21 20.88 11.89 6.31
C ALA A 21 21.27 11.36 7.69
N SER A 22 20.47 11.66 8.72
CA SER A 22 20.67 11.19 10.09
C SER A 22 20.72 9.67 10.20
N GLU A 23 21.39 9.15 11.23
CA GLU A 23 21.46 7.71 11.53
C GLU A 23 20.08 7.09 11.73
N GLY A 24 19.93 5.82 11.39
CA GLY A 24 18.72 5.05 11.70
C GLY A 24 18.75 4.50 13.11
N THR A 25 17.58 4.32 13.72
CA THR A 25 17.46 3.73 15.06
C THR A 25 17.72 2.22 15.09
N GLY A 26 17.69 1.56 13.93
CA GLY A 26 17.61 0.10 13.83
C GLY A 26 16.31 -0.44 14.42
N GLY A 27 16.36 -1.69 14.89
CA GLY A 27 15.28 -2.37 15.58
C GLY A 27 14.30 -3.12 14.68
N THR A 28 13.24 -3.65 15.30
CA THR A 28 12.19 -4.42 14.64
C THR A 28 10.81 -3.95 15.08
N ILE A 29 9.80 -4.25 14.26
CA ILE A 29 8.40 -3.93 14.53
C ILE A 29 7.53 -5.18 14.55
N LYS A 30 6.36 -5.06 15.17
CA LYS A 30 5.37 -6.14 15.27
C LYS A 30 5.94 -7.37 15.99
N ASN A 31 6.84 -7.21 16.97
CA ASN A 31 7.29 -8.32 17.81
C ASN A 31 6.07 -8.86 18.58
N GLU A 32 5.40 -7.98 19.32
CA GLU A 32 4.10 -8.23 19.96
C GLU A 32 2.93 -7.64 19.14
N ILE A 33 1.69 -8.08 19.43
CA ILE A 33 0.49 -7.54 18.77
C ILE A 33 0.27 -6.07 19.17
N GLU A 34 0.51 -5.76 20.44
CA GLU A 34 0.38 -4.44 21.06
C GLU A 34 1.42 -3.43 20.58
N ASP A 35 2.49 -3.89 19.91
CA ASP A 35 3.49 -3.00 19.31
C ASP A 35 2.99 -2.30 18.05
N PHE A 36 1.83 -2.69 17.53
CA PHE A 36 1.29 -2.15 16.30
C PHE A 36 -0.21 -1.87 16.45
N ILE A 37 -0.51 -0.68 16.97
CA ILE A 37 -1.88 -0.22 17.18
C ILE A 37 -2.25 0.77 16.08
N VAL A 38 -3.40 0.56 15.45
CA VAL A 38 -3.91 1.39 14.36
C VAL A 38 -5.36 1.78 14.63
N SER A 39 -5.64 3.06 14.68
CA SER A 39 -6.99 3.60 14.84
C SER A 39 -7.37 4.42 13.61
N GLU A 40 -8.49 4.09 12.96
CA GLU A 40 -8.99 4.84 11.82
C GLU A 40 -9.41 6.26 12.22
N ILE A 41 -9.08 7.24 11.38
CA ILE A 41 -9.58 8.62 11.45
C ILE A 41 -10.68 8.75 10.39
N PRO A 42 -11.97 8.61 10.75
CA PRO A 42 -13.04 8.41 9.78
C PRO A 42 -13.50 9.73 9.14
N LEU A 43 -14.10 9.63 7.95
CA LEU A 43 -14.94 10.67 7.37
C LEU A 43 -16.39 10.19 7.45
N LEU A 44 -16.96 10.29 8.66
CA LEU A 44 -18.30 9.76 8.91
C LEU A 44 -19.37 10.54 8.14
N PRO A 45 -20.40 9.86 7.62
CA PRO A 45 -21.60 10.53 7.17
C PRO A 45 -22.24 11.34 8.30
N ALA A 46 -23.04 12.34 7.93
CA ALA A 46 -23.84 13.08 8.90
C ALA A 46 -24.72 12.13 9.72
N ALA A 47 -24.71 12.32 11.03
CA ALA A 47 -25.50 11.53 11.96
C ALA A 47 -27.01 11.75 11.71
N ASN A 48 -27.77 10.67 11.75
CA ASN A 48 -29.23 10.69 11.71
C ASN A 48 -29.77 9.52 12.51
N GLU A 49 -30.46 9.81 13.62
CA GLU A 49 -31.11 8.81 14.49
C GLU A 49 -32.15 7.96 13.75
N ARG A 50 -32.75 8.47 12.67
CA ARG A 50 -33.68 7.72 11.81
C ARG A 50 -33.00 7.01 10.65
N GLY A 51 -31.67 7.04 10.59
CA GLY A 51 -30.88 6.43 9.53
C GLY A 51 -30.99 4.91 9.52
N ASN A 52 -30.89 4.31 8.33
CA ASN A 52 -30.98 2.86 8.15
C ASN A 52 -29.67 2.11 8.45
N PHE A 53 -28.58 2.84 8.65
CA PHE A 53 -27.25 2.30 8.90
C PHE A 53 -26.83 2.60 10.32
N VAL A 54 -26.52 1.56 11.10
CA VAL A 54 -25.85 1.71 12.40
C VAL A 54 -24.35 1.79 12.15
N ILE A 55 -23.72 2.85 12.64
CA ILE A 55 -22.28 3.05 12.59
C ILE A 55 -21.69 2.51 13.89
N CYS A 56 -20.73 1.61 13.78
CA CYS A 56 -19.97 1.10 14.91
C CYS A 56 -18.47 1.35 14.72
N ARG A 57 -17.79 1.62 15.82
CA ARG A 57 -16.35 1.45 15.93
C ARG A 57 -16.07 0.00 16.30
N VAL A 58 -15.37 -0.71 15.43
CA VAL A 58 -15.02 -2.12 15.60
C VAL A 58 -13.52 -2.23 15.84
N THR A 59 -13.15 -2.70 17.03
CA THR A 59 -11.77 -2.92 17.44
C THR A 59 -11.47 -4.41 17.42
N ALA A 60 -10.44 -4.83 16.70
CA ALA A 60 -10.11 -6.24 16.54
C ALA A 60 -8.61 -6.51 16.72
N ARG A 61 -8.30 -7.60 17.43
CA ARG A 61 -6.94 -8.07 17.71
C ARG A 61 -6.60 -9.26 16.80
N ASN A 62 -5.60 -9.11 15.95
CA ASN A 62 -5.11 -10.17 15.04
C ASN A 62 -6.12 -10.69 13.99
N TRP A 63 -7.08 -9.86 13.57
CA TRP A 63 -8.12 -10.22 12.59
C TRP A 63 -7.84 -9.65 11.19
N GLU A 64 -7.91 -10.51 10.18
CA GLU A 64 -7.98 -10.06 8.78
C GLU A 64 -9.39 -9.53 8.49
N THR A 65 -9.47 -8.43 7.73
CA THR A 65 -10.70 -7.67 7.49
C THR A 65 -11.81 -8.52 6.88
N ASN A 66 -11.53 -9.27 5.82
CA ASN A 66 -12.54 -10.08 5.14
C ASN A 66 -13.00 -11.24 6.02
N ARG A 67 -12.11 -11.86 6.79
CA ARG A 67 -12.46 -12.87 7.79
C ARG A 67 -13.39 -12.29 8.87
N LEU A 68 -13.10 -11.10 9.37
CA LEU A 68 -13.95 -10.41 10.35
C LEU A 68 -15.33 -10.09 9.77
N VAL A 69 -15.40 -9.53 8.56
CA VAL A 69 -16.67 -9.24 7.87
C VAL A 69 -17.49 -10.52 7.64
N ARG A 70 -16.83 -11.64 7.30
CA ARG A 70 -17.49 -12.95 7.18
C ARG A 70 -18.10 -13.42 8.49
N GLU A 71 -17.35 -13.32 9.58
CA GLU A 71 -17.83 -13.74 10.90
C GLU A 71 -18.96 -12.83 11.39
N LEU A 72 -18.85 -11.52 11.24
CA LEU A 72 -19.91 -10.56 11.54
C LEU A 72 -21.18 -10.86 10.73
N SER A 73 -21.05 -11.05 9.41
CA SER A 73 -22.16 -11.41 8.52
C SER A 73 -22.87 -12.69 8.99
N ARG A 74 -22.11 -13.71 9.41
CA ARG A 74 -22.64 -14.97 9.92
C ARG A 74 -23.37 -14.80 11.25
N ARG A 75 -22.77 -14.08 12.21
CA ARG A 75 -23.34 -13.84 13.55
C ARG A 75 -24.59 -12.97 13.51
N LEU A 76 -24.60 -11.97 12.64
CA LEU A 76 -25.73 -11.04 12.46
C LEU A 76 -26.79 -11.56 11.48
N GLN A 77 -26.53 -12.68 10.79
CA GLN A 77 -27.43 -13.25 9.78
C GLN A 77 -27.79 -12.27 8.65
N ILE A 78 -26.83 -11.42 8.25
CA ILE A 78 -27.00 -10.46 7.15
C ILE A 78 -26.02 -10.76 6.02
N GLY A 79 -26.37 -10.39 4.79
CA GLY A 79 -25.44 -10.48 3.67
C GLY A 79 -24.25 -9.53 3.81
N ARG A 80 -23.05 -9.95 3.36
CA ARG A 80 -21.81 -9.14 3.43
C ARG A 80 -21.94 -7.72 2.85
N LYS A 81 -22.75 -7.55 1.79
CA LYS A 81 -22.98 -6.24 1.15
C LYS A 81 -23.65 -5.21 2.07
N ARG A 82 -24.25 -5.68 3.18
CA ARG A 82 -24.88 -4.85 4.23
C ARG A 82 -23.90 -4.38 5.30
N ILE A 83 -22.63 -4.78 5.19
CA ILE A 83 -21.53 -4.33 6.05
C ILE A 83 -20.60 -3.46 5.20
N GLY A 84 -20.58 -2.16 5.49
CA GLY A 84 -19.71 -1.18 4.84
C GLY A 84 -18.53 -0.82 5.74
N PHE A 85 -17.39 -0.47 5.14
CA PHE A 85 -16.19 -0.01 5.85
C PHE A 85 -15.30 0.83 4.92
N ALA A 86 -14.43 1.67 5.48
CA ALA A 86 -13.65 2.64 4.72
C ALA A 86 -12.33 2.11 4.15
N GLY A 87 -11.78 1.04 4.73
CA GLY A 87 -10.60 0.36 4.22
C GLY A 87 -10.22 -0.88 5.02
N THR A 88 -9.31 -1.68 4.46
CA THR A 88 -8.71 -2.81 5.18
C THR A 88 -7.64 -2.32 6.14
N LYS A 89 -7.45 -3.03 7.26
CA LYS A 89 -6.31 -2.81 8.17
C LYS A 89 -5.41 -4.05 8.21
N ASP A 90 -4.19 -3.85 8.67
CA ASP A 90 -3.25 -4.94 8.94
C ASP A 90 -3.86 -6.01 9.84
N LYS A 91 -3.66 -7.28 9.49
CA LYS A 91 -4.06 -8.40 10.34
C LYS A 91 -3.29 -8.38 11.67
N ARG A 92 -1.96 -8.32 11.61
CA ARG A 92 -1.09 -8.40 12.80
C ARG A 92 -1.02 -7.02 13.48
N GLY A 93 -1.90 -6.84 14.47
CA GLY A 93 -1.98 -5.64 15.30
C GLY A 93 -3.30 -5.54 16.06
N LEU A 94 -3.44 -4.49 16.85
CA LEU A 94 -4.71 -4.05 17.43
C LEU A 94 -5.28 -2.94 16.54
N THR A 95 -6.39 -3.21 15.86
CA THR A 95 -6.93 -2.30 14.84
C THR A 95 -8.33 -1.85 15.16
N SER A 96 -8.58 -0.54 15.20
CA SER A 96 -9.90 0.05 15.33
C SER A 96 -10.32 0.72 14.02
N ARG A 97 -11.55 0.47 13.59
CA ARG A 97 -12.10 1.01 12.33
C ARG A 97 -13.60 1.21 12.42
N TYR A 98 -14.14 2.06 11.56
CA TYR A 98 -15.58 2.27 11.49
C TYR A 98 -16.22 1.33 10.48
N MET A 99 -17.33 0.73 10.88
CA MET A 99 -18.17 -0.11 10.03
C MET A 99 -19.61 0.36 10.08
N SER A 100 -20.33 0.27 8.96
CA SER A 100 -21.75 0.55 8.88
C SER A 100 -22.54 -0.75 8.65
N PHE A 101 -23.58 -0.96 9.44
CA PHE A 101 -24.45 -2.14 9.37
C PHE A 101 -25.86 -1.71 8.96
N GLU A 102 -26.33 -2.21 7.83
CA GLU A 102 -27.67 -1.91 7.34
C GLU A 102 -28.70 -2.84 7.98
N GLY A 103 -29.79 -2.26 8.50
CA GLY A 103 -30.95 -2.99 9.03
C GLY A 103 -30.61 -4.04 10.08
N VAL A 104 -29.72 -3.68 11.00
CA VAL A 104 -29.42 -4.41 12.24
C VAL A 104 -29.78 -3.50 13.41
N ASP A 105 -30.38 -4.08 14.45
CA ASP A 105 -30.68 -3.34 15.68
C ASP A 105 -29.42 -3.07 16.50
N GLU A 106 -29.38 -1.92 17.20
CA GLU A 106 -28.23 -1.54 18.01
C GLU A 106 -28.00 -2.50 19.19
N GLY A 107 -29.05 -3.04 19.80
CA GLY A 107 -28.95 -4.00 20.90
C GLY A 107 -28.28 -5.31 20.46
N VAL A 108 -28.52 -5.75 19.24
CA VAL A 108 -27.86 -6.93 18.66
C VAL A 108 -26.36 -6.66 18.45
N LEU A 109 -26.01 -5.46 17.97
CA LEU A 109 -24.61 -5.08 17.79
C LEU A 109 -23.87 -4.90 19.12
N ARG A 110 -24.52 -4.36 20.15
CA ARG A 110 -23.96 -4.21 21.50
C ARG A 110 -23.75 -5.53 22.24
N SER A 111 -24.54 -6.55 21.90
CA SER A 111 -24.49 -7.87 22.53
C SER A 111 -23.72 -8.91 21.72
N ILE A 112 -23.13 -8.51 20.57
CA ILE A 112 -22.39 -9.44 19.73
C ILE A 112 -21.11 -9.88 20.43
N ASP A 113 -20.97 -11.18 20.63
CA ASP A 113 -19.77 -11.77 21.23
C ASP A 113 -18.93 -12.49 20.16
N ILE A 114 -17.78 -11.89 19.86
CA ILE A 114 -16.76 -12.45 18.98
C ILE A 114 -15.44 -12.31 19.71
N ARG A 115 -14.76 -13.43 19.95
CA ARG A 115 -13.44 -13.44 20.58
C ARG A 115 -12.47 -12.47 19.88
N ASP A 116 -11.75 -11.69 20.68
CA ASP A 116 -10.75 -10.72 20.23
C ASP A 116 -11.32 -9.56 19.38
N VAL A 117 -12.62 -9.32 19.47
CA VAL A 117 -13.34 -8.24 18.78
C VAL A 117 -14.25 -7.52 19.75
N ASP A 118 -14.17 -6.19 19.73
CA ASP A 118 -15.04 -5.28 20.46
C ASP A 118 -15.84 -4.44 19.45
N VAL A 119 -17.14 -4.27 19.70
CA VAL A 119 -18.07 -3.53 18.84
C VAL A 119 -18.77 -2.46 19.65
N GLU A 120 -18.42 -1.21 19.37
CA GLU A 120 -19.01 -0.04 20.02
C GLU A 120 -19.93 0.68 19.03
N VAL A 121 -21.21 0.82 19.38
CA VAL A 121 -22.15 1.60 18.57
C VAL A 121 -21.90 3.10 18.77
N VAL A 122 -21.65 3.80 17.67
CA VAL A 122 -21.34 5.24 17.64
C VAL A 122 -22.61 6.06 17.34
N GLY A 123 -23.51 5.53 16.51
CA GLY A 123 -24.75 6.18 16.16
C GLY A 123 -25.33 5.66 14.85
N ARG A 124 -26.18 6.45 14.20
CA ARG A 124 -26.87 6.07 12.96
C ARG A 124 -26.64 7.08 11.84
N ALA A 125 -26.74 6.63 10.60
CA ALA A 125 -26.52 7.44 9.40
C ALA A 125 -27.46 7.05 8.25
N ASN A 126 -27.62 7.96 7.28
CA ASN A 126 -28.46 7.76 6.08
C ASN A 126 -27.77 7.02 4.94
N ARG A 127 -26.44 6.85 5.01
CA ARG A 127 -25.68 6.11 4.01
C ARG A 127 -24.69 5.17 4.70
N ARG A 128 -24.38 4.09 4.00
CA ARG A 128 -23.26 3.21 4.35
C ARG A 128 -21.92 3.91 4.22
N LEU A 129 -20.94 3.35 4.93
CA LEU A 129 -19.52 3.60 4.68
C LEU A 129 -19.07 2.84 3.43
N ASN A 130 -18.28 3.52 2.60
CA ASN A 130 -17.67 3.02 1.38
C ASN A 130 -16.15 3.09 1.49
N LEU A 131 -15.46 2.32 0.66
CA LEU A 131 -14.01 2.42 0.53
C LEU A 131 -13.61 3.87 0.25
N GLY A 132 -12.68 4.39 1.05
CA GLY A 132 -12.27 5.79 1.01
C GLY A 132 -12.96 6.71 2.01
N ASP A 133 -14.01 6.31 2.75
CA ASP A 133 -14.65 7.14 3.81
C ASP A 133 -13.80 7.28 5.10
N LEU A 134 -12.50 7.51 4.93
CA LEU A 134 -11.55 7.81 6.00
C LEU A 134 -10.60 8.92 5.53
N TRP A 135 -10.17 9.74 6.48
CA TRP A 135 -9.11 10.70 6.25
C TRP A 135 -7.77 9.98 6.27
N GLY A 136 -7.60 9.07 7.24
CA GLY A 136 -6.33 8.41 7.49
C GLY A 136 -6.39 7.42 8.64
N ASN A 137 -5.23 7.16 9.24
CA ASN A 137 -5.10 6.32 10.42
C ASN A 137 -4.11 6.95 11.40
N SER A 138 -4.44 6.87 12.68
CA SER A 138 -3.54 7.15 13.79
C SER A 138 -2.81 5.87 14.17
N PHE A 139 -1.50 5.95 14.30
CA PHE A 139 -0.61 4.85 14.63
C PHE A 139 -0.01 5.06 16.01
N SER A 140 0.05 3.99 16.79
CA SER A 140 0.90 3.89 17.98
C SER A 140 1.76 2.64 17.80
N ILE A 141 3.05 2.85 17.53
CA ILE A 141 3.99 1.79 17.16
C ILE A 141 5.13 1.75 18.16
N THR A 142 5.53 0.56 18.56
CA THR A 142 6.77 0.32 19.32
C THR A 142 7.79 -0.33 18.38
N ILE A 143 8.92 0.34 18.19
CA ILE A 143 10.12 -0.27 17.61
C ILE A 143 10.91 -0.85 18.77
N ARG A 144 11.22 -2.14 18.73
CA ARG A 144 11.99 -2.85 19.76
C ARG A 144 13.38 -3.17 19.26
N ASP A 145 14.26 -3.57 20.17
CA ASP A 145 15.62 -4.04 19.85
C ASP A 145 16.41 -3.00 19.03
N CYS A 146 16.21 -1.70 19.33
CA CYS A 146 16.91 -0.63 18.65
C CYS A 146 18.43 -0.76 18.87
N SER A 147 19.21 -0.27 17.92
CA SER A 147 20.68 -0.30 18.00
C SER A 147 21.25 0.59 19.13
N TYR A 148 20.42 1.46 19.69
CA TYR A 148 20.75 2.39 20.76
C TYR A 148 19.75 2.29 21.90
N SER A 149 20.11 2.81 23.07
CA SER A 149 19.22 2.87 24.23
C SER A 149 19.26 4.23 24.94
N GLY A 150 18.21 4.51 25.72
CA GLY A 150 18.08 5.70 26.57
C GLY A 150 18.21 7.02 25.79
N ASN A 151 19.03 7.94 26.31
CA ASN A 151 19.21 9.27 25.72
C ASN A 151 19.75 9.20 24.29
N ARG A 152 20.63 8.23 23.98
CA ARG A 152 21.19 8.11 22.64
C ARG A 152 20.12 7.75 21.61
N LEU A 153 19.22 6.84 21.95
CA LEU A 153 18.09 6.49 21.08
C LEU A 153 17.18 7.70 20.85
N ALA A 154 16.92 8.49 21.90
CA ALA A 154 16.12 9.70 21.79
C ALA A 154 16.78 10.76 20.88
N GLU A 155 18.10 10.95 20.96
CA GLU A 155 18.85 11.86 20.10
C GLU A 155 18.78 11.45 18.63
N VAL A 156 19.02 10.17 18.32
CA VAL A 156 18.96 9.64 16.95
C VAL A 156 17.55 9.80 16.37
N ALA A 157 16.52 9.41 17.12
CA ALA A 157 15.13 9.58 16.70
C ALA A 157 14.78 11.07 16.48
N SER A 158 15.22 11.95 17.38
CA SER A 158 15.00 13.41 17.28
C SER A 158 15.61 14.00 16.02
N ALA A 159 16.83 13.57 15.67
CA ALA A 159 17.55 14.06 14.50
C ALA A 159 16.81 13.71 13.20
N VAL A 160 16.47 12.44 13.00
CA VAL A 160 15.71 11.99 11.81
C VAL A 160 14.35 12.67 11.74
N ILE A 161 13.59 12.71 12.85
CA ILE A 161 12.26 13.34 12.87
C ILE A 161 12.34 14.84 12.57
N SER A 162 13.42 15.52 12.98
CA SER A 162 13.62 16.94 12.67
C SER A 162 13.86 17.17 11.18
N GLU A 163 14.63 16.32 10.51
CA GLU A 163 14.82 16.37 9.05
C GLU A 163 13.51 16.12 8.30
N LEU A 164 12.70 15.14 8.74
CA LEU A 164 11.38 14.89 8.17
C LEU A 164 10.42 16.07 8.35
N LYS A 165 10.49 16.77 9.49
CA LYS A 165 9.72 18.01 9.71
C LYS A 165 10.16 19.14 8.78
N GLN A 166 11.46 19.30 8.54
CA GLN A 166 11.98 20.32 7.61
C GLN A 166 11.52 20.07 6.17
N THR A 167 11.49 18.80 5.76
CA THR A 167 10.98 18.37 4.45
C THR A 167 9.45 18.23 4.42
N LYS A 168 8.76 18.55 5.52
CA LYS A 168 7.30 18.50 5.72
C LYS A 168 6.66 17.11 5.56
N GLY A 169 7.46 16.05 5.54
CA GLY A 169 6.97 14.72 5.22
C GLY A 169 8.06 13.69 5.05
N PHE A 170 7.67 12.57 4.46
CA PHE A 170 8.57 11.47 4.09
C PHE A 170 8.20 10.96 2.69
N PRO A 171 9.12 10.31 1.97
CA PRO A 171 8.84 9.76 0.65
C PRO A 171 7.66 8.79 0.69
N ASN A 172 6.69 8.95 -0.20
CA ASN A 172 5.45 8.17 -0.20
C ASN A 172 5.61 6.81 -0.91
N PHE A 173 6.68 6.08 -0.62
CA PHE A 173 6.96 4.79 -1.27
C PHE A 173 5.85 3.77 -1.04
N TYR A 174 5.70 2.85 -1.98
CA TYR A 174 5.02 1.59 -1.75
C TYR A 174 5.99 0.63 -1.04
N GLY A 175 5.61 0.15 0.15
CA GLY A 175 6.42 -0.81 0.89
C GLY A 175 6.36 -2.24 0.34
N VAL A 176 7.25 -3.11 0.84
CA VAL A 176 7.41 -4.52 0.43
C VAL A 176 6.08 -5.30 0.42
N GLN A 177 5.15 -5.00 1.34
CA GLN A 177 3.85 -5.65 1.41
C GLN A 177 3.03 -5.49 0.13
N ARG A 178 3.21 -4.39 -0.62
CA ARG A 178 2.53 -4.16 -1.91
C ARG A 178 2.97 -5.16 -2.99
N PHE A 179 4.17 -5.71 -2.84
CA PHE A 179 4.81 -6.60 -3.79
C PHE A 179 4.74 -8.08 -3.36
N GLY A 180 4.28 -8.35 -2.12
CA GLY A 180 4.23 -9.67 -1.49
C GLY A 180 5.31 -9.81 -0.42
N SER A 181 4.91 -10.02 0.85
CA SER A 181 5.85 -10.06 1.98
C SER A 181 6.76 -11.30 2.00
N ILE A 182 6.22 -12.45 1.58
CA ILE A 182 6.96 -13.74 1.53
C ILE A 182 7.76 -13.83 0.23
N ARG A 183 7.10 -13.46 -0.87
CA ARG A 183 7.65 -13.48 -2.22
C ARG A 183 7.32 -12.16 -2.91
N PRO A 184 8.26 -11.22 -2.98
CA PRO A 184 8.05 -9.87 -3.47
C PRO A 184 8.07 -9.83 -5.02
N ASN A 185 7.21 -10.61 -5.68
CA ASN A 185 7.23 -10.79 -7.14
C ASN A 185 5.96 -10.34 -7.86
N THR A 186 4.99 -9.74 -7.16
CA THR A 186 3.72 -9.27 -7.77
C THR A 186 3.94 -8.32 -8.94
N HIS A 187 4.95 -7.43 -8.87
CA HIS A 187 5.30 -6.51 -9.96
C HIS A 187 5.93 -7.21 -11.16
N ILE A 188 6.63 -8.33 -10.95
CA ILE A 188 7.23 -9.15 -12.01
C ILE A 188 6.11 -9.82 -12.82
N VAL A 189 5.11 -10.38 -12.13
CA VAL A 189 3.89 -10.91 -12.79
C VAL A 189 3.19 -9.81 -13.60
N GLY A 190 3.04 -8.62 -13.01
CA GLY A 190 2.49 -7.45 -13.71
C GLY A 190 3.25 -7.08 -14.98
N ARG A 191 4.59 -7.13 -14.95
CA ARG A 191 5.45 -6.87 -16.10
C ARG A 191 5.20 -7.85 -17.24
N TYR A 192 5.14 -9.14 -16.94
CA TYR A 192 4.83 -10.16 -17.94
C TYR A 192 3.44 -9.97 -18.55
N ILE A 193 2.43 -9.64 -17.72
CA ILE A 193 1.06 -9.39 -18.19
C ILE A 193 1.01 -8.20 -19.16
N VAL A 194 1.58 -7.04 -18.82
CA VAL A 194 1.52 -5.86 -19.72
C VAL A 194 2.32 -6.08 -21.01
N LYS A 195 3.33 -6.97 -20.96
CA LYS A 195 4.10 -7.43 -22.13
C LYS A 195 3.43 -8.57 -22.91
N LYS A 196 2.22 -8.98 -22.51
CA LYS A 196 1.46 -10.10 -23.13
C LYS A 196 2.21 -11.43 -23.11
N ASP A 197 3.22 -11.55 -22.24
CA ASP A 197 3.88 -12.82 -21.95
C ASP A 197 3.11 -13.53 -20.83
N PHE A 198 1.93 -14.05 -21.16
CA PHE A 198 1.07 -14.70 -20.18
C PHE A 198 1.69 -15.98 -19.63
N ARG A 199 2.54 -16.66 -20.42
CA ARG A 199 3.32 -17.82 -19.98
C ARG A 199 4.31 -17.41 -18.89
N GLY A 200 5.11 -16.37 -19.13
CA GLY A 200 6.00 -15.79 -18.13
C GLY A 200 5.26 -15.31 -16.88
N ALA A 201 4.06 -14.75 -17.03
CA ALA A 201 3.24 -14.32 -15.90
C ALA A 201 2.78 -15.50 -15.02
N VAL A 202 2.30 -16.59 -15.64
CA VAL A 202 1.91 -17.81 -14.91
C VAL A 202 3.13 -18.47 -14.26
N HIS A 203 4.27 -18.55 -14.96
CA HIS A 203 5.52 -19.05 -14.38
C HIS A 203 5.99 -18.22 -13.18
N ALA A 204 5.97 -16.89 -13.30
CA ALA A 204 6.33 -16.01 -12.19
C ALA A 204 5.38 -16.13 -10.99
N TYR A 205 4.09 -16.44 -11.21
CA TYR A 205 3.12 -16.55 -10.12
C TYR A 205 3.05 -17.95 -9.49
N ALA A 206 2.95 -19.00 -10.30
CA ALA A 206 2.82 -20.37 -9.82
C ALA A 206 4.16 -21.01 -9.43
N GLY A 207 5.26 -20.64 -10.09
CA GLY A 207 6.62 -21.10 -9.80
C GLY A 207 7.39 -20.14 -8.90
N ASN A 208 8.71 -20.02 -9.12
CA ASN A 208 9.63 -19.11 -8.44
C ASN A 208 9.62 -19.29 -6.90
N PRO A 209 10.22 -20.38 -6.38
CA PRO A 209 10.26 -20.66 -4.96
C PRO A 209 11.04 -19.61 -4.15
N SER A 210 10.53 -19.28 -2.96
CA SER A 210 11.21 -18.43 -1.99
C SER A 210 11.75 -19.25 -0.81
N GLY A 211 12.94 -18.90 -0.32
CA GLY A 211 13.51 -19.50 0.91
C GLY A 211 12.71 -19.19 2.18
N LYS A 212 11.71 -18.30 2.11
CA LYS A 212 10.79 -17.97 3.21
C LYS A 212 9.51 -18.83 3.19
N GLU A 213 9.32 -19.67 2.17
CA GLU A 213 8.18 -20.59 2.07
C GLU A 213 8.48 -21.91 2.77
N ASN A 214 7.42 -22.63 3.17
CA ASN A 214 7.58 -23.97 3.71
C ASN A 214 8.04 -24.96 2.63
N ASP A 215 8.51 -26.14 3.06
CA ASP A 215 9.14 -27.11 2.18
C ASP A 215 8.19 -27.67 1.11
N GLU A 216 6.93 -27.96 1.49
CA GLU A 216 5.91 -28.49 0.57
C GLU A 216 5.59 -27.51 -0.57
N VAL A 217 5.33 -26.24 -0.24
CA VAL A 217 5.09 -25.18 -1.23
C VAL A 217 6.33 -25.01 -2.12
N ARG A 218 7.51 -24.99 -1.51
CA ARG A 218 8.77 -24.81 -2.24
C ARG A 218 9.01 -25.93 -3.25
N GLN A 219 8.76 -27.18 -2.86
CA GLN A 219 8.89 -28.35 -3.73
C GLN A 219 7.89 -28.30 -4.89
N ALA A 220 6.60 -28.03 -4.62
CA ALA A 220 5.59 -27.94 -5.67
C ALA A 220 5.90 -26.85 -6.70
N ARG A 221 6.40 -25.69 -6.26
CA ARG A 221 6.86 -24.61 -7.16
C ARG A 221 8.09 -25.01 -7.97
N THR A 222 9.04 -25.71 -7.35
CA THR A 222 10.25 -26.19 -8.02
C THR A 222 9.90 -27.19 -9.11
N LEU A 223 9.00 -28.13 -8.81
CA LEU A 223 8.50 -29.11 -9.77
C LEU A 223 7.84 -28.44 -10.98
N PHE A 224 7.10 -27.35 -10.74
CA PHE A 224 6.55 -26.52 -11.81
C PHE A 224 7.62 -25.85 -12.67
N ASP A 225 8.65 -25.27 -12.04
CA ASP A 225 9.75 -24.60 -12.74
C ASP A 225 10.63 -25.59 -13.54
N GLU A 226 10.73 -26.85 -13.11
CA GLU A 226 11.41 -27.94 -13.81
C GLU A 226 10.65 -28.44 -15.06
N GLY A 227 9.42 -27.96 -15.26
CA GLY A 227 8.61 -28.28 -16.44
C GLY A 227 7.87 -29.61 -16.35
N ALA A 228 7.59 -30.08 -15.13
CA ALA A 228 6.73 -31.24 -14.91
C ALA A 228 5.31 -31.00 -15.45
N ASP A 229 4.58 -32.10 -15.66
CA ASP A 229 3.21 -32.06 -16.18
C ASP A 229 2.25 -31.32 -15.23
N ALA A 230 1.26 -30.62 -15.79
CA ALA A 230 0.34 -29.80 -15.01
C ALA A 230 -0.44 -30.61 -13.95
N ASP A 231 -0.82 -31.86 -14.25
CA ASP A 231 -1.52 -32.73 -13.30
C ASP A 231 -0.60 -33.21 -12.18
N GLU A 232 0.67 -33.50 -12.51
CA GLU A 232 1.68 -33.89 -11.53
C GLU A 232 1.94 -32.74 -10.55
N VAL A 233 2.17 -31.53 -11.08
CA VAL A 233 2.38 -30.34 -10.26
C VAL A 233 1.13 -30.03 -9.44
N PHE A 234 -0.07 -30.07 -10.04
CA PHE A 234 -1.33 -29.84 -9.33
C PHE A 234 -1.51 -30.80 -8.16
N SER A 235 -1.16 -32.09 -8.34
CA SER A 235 -1.26 -33.11 -7.30
C SER A 235 -0.25 -32.89 -6.17
N SER A 236 0.90 -32.28 -6.47
CA SER A 236 1.91 -31.92 -5.46
C SER A 236 1.58 -30.64 -4.67
N MET A 237 0.70 -29.77 -5.21
CA MET A 237 0.41 -28.47 -4.60
C MET A 237 -0.46 -28.60 -3.35
N PRO A 238 -0.03 -28.08 -2.19
CA PRO A 238 -0.84 -28.10 -0.98
C PRO A 238 -2.09 -27.21 -1.12
N ASP A 239 -3.13 -27.51 -0.35
CA ASP A 239 -4.44 -26.82 -0.40
C ASP A 239 -4.36 -25.30 -0.18
N VAL A 240 -3.31 -24.83 0.48
CA VAL A 240 -3.07 -23.40 0.72
C VAL A 240 -2.77 -22.62 -0.56
N MET A 241 -2.30 -23.28 -1.62
CA MET A 241 -1.95 -22.70 -2.93
C MET A 241 -3.17 -22.59 -3.85
N VAL A 242 -4.27 -22.02 -3.32
CA VAL A 242 -5.58 -22.00 -3.98
C VAL A 242 -5.53 -21.42 -5.39
N PHE A 243 -4.81 -20.30 -5.57
CA PHE A 243 -4.79 -19.60 -6.85
C PHE A 243 -3.90 -20.29 -7.87
N GLU A 244 -2.76 -20.82 -7.44
CA GLU A 244 -1.86 -21.60 -8.28
C GLU A 244 -2.55 -22.88 -8.78
N ARG A 245 -3.29 -23.57 -7.90
CA ARG A 245 -4.10 -24.74 -8.27
C ARG A 245 -5.18 -24.40 -9.29
N ILE A 246 -5.82 -23.22 -9.18
CA ILE A 246 -6.79 -22.73 -10.19
C ILE A 246 -6.11 -22.57 -11.56
N LEU A 247 -4.90 -22.02 -11.60
CA LEU A 247 -4.16 -21.85 -12.86
C LEU A 247 -3.82 -23.21 -13.48
N LEU A 248 -3.27 -24.14 -12.69
CA LEU A 248 -2.85 -25.45 -13.20
C LEU A 248 -4.03 -26.32 -13.62
N SER A 249 -5.14 -26.28 -12.89
CA SER A 249 -6.35 -26.98 -13.27
C SER A 249 -6.85 -26.53 -14.66
N HIS A 250 -6.77 -25.23 -14.97
CA HIS A 250 -7.11 -24.74 -16.31
C HIS A 250 -6.11 -25.21 -17.37
N LEU A 251 -4.80 -25.19 -17.06
CA LEU A 251 -3.76 -25.58 -18.01
C LEU A 251 -3.70 -27.08 -18.30
N SER A 252 -4.16 -27.92 -17.36
CA SER A 252 -4.35 -29.36 -17.60
C SER A 252 -5.44 -29.62 -18.64
N GLU A 253 -6.58 -28.93 -18.53
CA GLU A 253 -7.69 -29.05 -19.48
C GLU A 253 -7.43 -28.33 -20.82
N HIS A 254 -6.68 -27.22 -20.77
CA HIS A 254 -6.39 -26.35 -21.90
C HIS A 254 -4.89 -26.01 -21.95
N PRO A 255 -4.06 -26.92 -22.47
CA PRO A 255 -2.64 -26.68 -22.66
C PRO A 255 -2.38 -25.38 -23.43
N ASP A 256 -1.36 -24.63 -23.01
CA ASP A 256 -0.92 -23.35 -23.58
C ASP A 256 -1.91 -22.16 -23.47
N ASP A 257 -3.12 -22.32 -22.92
CA ASP A 257 -4.05 -21.20 -22.67
C ASP A 257 -3.73 -20.44 -21.36
N TYR A 258 -2.54 -19.85 -21.30
CA TYR A 258 -2.07 -19.10 -20.13
C TYR A 258 -2.92 -17.85 -19.83
N ALA A 259 -3.41 -17.16 -20.88
CA ALA A 259 -4.32 -16.03 -20.71
C ALA A 259 -5.66 -16.46 -20.11
N GLY A 260 -6.21 -17.60 -20.56
CA GLY A 260 -7.41 -18.19 -19.97
C GLY A 260 -7.21 -18.65 -18.54
N ALA A 261 -6.05 -19.23 -18.22
CA ALA A 261 -5.71 -19.59 -16.84
C ALA A 261 -5.74 -18.36 -15.94
N LEU A 262 -5.07 -17.27 -16.32
CA LEU A 262 -5.08 -16.02 -15.56
C LEU A 262 -6.49 -15.44 -15.40
N ARG A 263 -7.35 -15.51 -16.45
CA ARG A 263 -8.76 -15.07 -16.36
C ARG A 263 -9.59 -15.83 -15.32
N ARG A 264 -9.14 -16.99 -14.84
CA ARG A 264 -9.80 -17.70 -13.73
C ARG A 264 -9.55 -17.05 -12.36
N LEU A 265 -8.54 -16.19 -12.25
CA LEU A 265 -8.23 -15.51 -11.01
C LEU A 265 -9.24 -14.39 -10.71
N PRO A 266 -9.46 -14.04 -9.42
CA PRO A 266 -10.31 -12.91 -9.06
C PRO A 266 -9.83 -11.59 -9.69
N SER A 267 -10.76 -10.77 -10.20
CA SER A 267 -10.46 -9.48 -10.84
C SER A 267 -9.56 -8.56 -10.01
N ASN A 268 -9.74 -8.54 -8.69
CA ASN A 268 -8.92 -7.73 -7.77
C ASN A 268 -7.46 -8.21 -7.69
N LEU A 269 -7.21 -9.52 -7.85
CA LEU A 269 -5.86 -10.08 -7.91
C LEU A 269 -5.20 -9.73 -9.25
N LEU A 270 -5.95 -9.82 -10.35
CA LEU A 270 -5.48 -9.42 -11.69
C LEU A 270 -5.05 -7.95 -11.73
N MET A 271 -5.91 -7.03 -11.26
CA MET A 271 -5.57 -5.61 -11.14
C MET A 271 -4.34 -5.38 -10.25
N MET A 272 -4.16 -6.17 -9.20
CA MET A 272 -3.04 -6.01 -8.26
C MET A 272 -1.68 -6.20 -8.93
N PHE A 273 -1.55 -7.12 -9.90
CA PHE A 273 -0.29 -7.35 -10.61
C PHE A 273 0.18 -6.10 -11.35
N VAL A 274 -0.70 -5.50 -12.16
CA VAL A 274 -0.40 -4.29 -12.92
C VAL A 274 -0.16 -3.10 -12.00
N HIS A 275 -0.97 -2.96 -10.95
CA HIS A 275 -0.76 -1.90 -9.96
C HIS A 275 0.54 -2.06 -9.16
N ALA A 276 1.07 -3.28 -9.00
CA ALA A 276 2.36 -3.50 -8.36
C ALA A 276 3.51 -3.08 -9.31
N LEU A 277 3.42 -3.33 -10.61
CA LEU A 277 4.38 -2.80 -11.58
C LEU A 277 4.40 -1.27 -11.57
N GLN A 278 3.23 -0.63 -11.57
CA GLN A 278 3.13 0.83 -11.46
C GLN A 278 3.76 1.36 -10.17
N ALA A 279 3.56 0.62 -9.06
CA ALA A 279 4.15 0.96 -7.76
C ALA A 279 5.68 0.89 -7.76
N SER A 280 6.30 -0.10 -8.42
CA SER A 280 7.77 -0.17 -8.51
C SER A 280 8.34 0.99 -9.33
N LEU A 281 7.73 1.33 -10.48
CA LEU A 281 8.18 2.46 -11.29
C LEU A 281 8.03 3.79 -10.53
N PHE A 282 6.93 3.95 -9.79
CA PHE A 282 6.72 5.11 -8.94
C PHE A 282 7.77 5.23 -7.83
N ASN A 283 8.15 4.11 -7.21
CA ASN A 283 9.25 4.10 -6.24
C ASN A 283 10.57 4.54 -6.90
N GLU A 284 10.91 4.02 -8.08
CA GLU A 284 12.09 4.44 -8.84
C GLU A 284 12.08 5.94 -9.13
N MET A 285 10.93 6.51 -9.50
CA MET A 285 10.78 7.93 -9.81
C MET A 285 11.02 8.82 -8.59
N ILE A 286 10.53 8.42 -7.41
CA ILE A 286 10.83 9.13 -6.17
C ILE A 286 12.33 9.04 -5.86
N SER A 287 12.92 7.85 -5.97
CA SER A 287 14.35 7.65 -5.69
C SER A 287 15.24 8.49 -6.61
N ALA A 288 14.93 8.54 -7.91
CA ALA A 288 15.64 9.35 -8.89
C ALA A 288 15.46 10.85 -8.61
N ARG A 289 14.26 11.29 -8.20
CA ARG A 289 14.03 12.68 -7.80
C ARG A 289 14.89 13.09 -6.60
N ILE A 290 15.00 12.22 -5.60
CA ILE A 290 15.87 12.43 -4.43
C ILE A 290 17.35 12.46 -4.86
N ALA A 291 17.78 11.57 -5.76
CA ALA A 291 19.17 11.50 -6.23
C ALA A 291 19.60 12.74 -7.05
N GLU A 292 18.64 13.42 -7.68
CA GLU A 292 18.84 14.68 -8.42
C GLU A 292 18.67 15.92 -7.52
N ASP A 293 18.61 15.74 -6.19
CA ASP A 293 18.44 16.79 -5.18
C ASP A 293 17.19 17.68 -5.42
N LEU A 294 16.17 17.15 -6.10
CA LEU A 294 14.92 17.88 -6.33
C LEU A 294 14.02 17.78 -5.09
N PRO A 295 13.44 18.91 -4.63
CA PRO A 295 12.59 18.90 -3.44
C PRO A 295 11.33 18.06 -3.68
N LEU A 296 10.92 17.28 -2.67
CA LEU A 296 9.65 16.55 -2.69
C LEU A 296 8.46 17.40 -2.22
N HIS A 297 8.74 18.45 -1.44
CA HIS A 297 7.74 19.31 -0.79
C HIS A 297 7.47 20.62 -1.54
N LEU A 298 8.25 20.91 -2.58
CA LEU A 298 8.11 22.08 -3.45
C LEU A 298 8.21 21.67 -4.91
N ALA A 299 7.50 22.38 -5.77
CA ALA A 299 7.54 22.16 -7.19
C ALA A 299 8.73 22.87 -7.84
N VAL A 300 9.27 22.23 -8.87
CA VAL A 300 10.18 22.82 -9.86
C VAL A 300 9.45 23.02 -11.19
N GLU A 301 10.03 23.81 -12.09
CA GLU A 301 9.42 24.03 -13.41
C GLU A 301 9.25 22.70 -14.16
N GLY A 302 8.08 22.52 -14.77
CA GLY A 302 7.68 21.29 -15.45
C GLY A 302 6.97 20.27 -14.57
N ASP A 303 7.02 20.39 -13.24
CA ASP A 303 6.28 19.48 -12.36
C ASP A 303 4.77 19.51 -12.63
N ILE A 304 4.08 18.43 -12.27
CA ILE A 304 2.63 18.41 -12.12
C ILE A 304 2.32 18.28 -10.64
N VAL A 305 1.52 19.20 -10.12
CA VAL A 305 1.06 19.20 -8.71
C VAL A 305 -0.41 18.84 -8.60
N LEU A 306 -0.76 18.22 -7.47
CA LEU A 306 -2.11 17.86 -7.08
C LEU A 306 -2.57 18.83 -5.99
N PRO A 307 -3.65 19.60 -6.19
CA PRO A 307 -4.22 20.41 -5.13
C PRO A 307 -4.91 19.53 -4.07
N ILE A 308 -5.26 20.11 -2.94
CA ILE A 308 -6.11 19.44 -1.94
C ILE A 308 -7.60 19.49 -2.30
N ASN A 309 -8.35 18.50 -1.85
CA ASN A 309 -9.81 18.52 -1.81
C ASN A 309 -10.34 19.10 -0.48
N GLU A 310 -11.67 19.07 -0.29
CA GLU A 310 -12.36 19.57 0.91
C GLU A 310 -11.95 18.88 2.23
N HIS A 311 -11.31 17.72 2.15
CA HIS A 311 -10.81 16.96 3.31
C HIS A 311 -9.29 17.11 3.50
N HIS A 312 -8.65 18.08 2.82
CA HIS A 312 -7.20 18.26 2.83
C HIS A 312 -6.41 17.04 2.31
N LEU A 313 -7.02 16.25 1.41
CA LEU A 313 -6.38 15.10 0.76
C LEU A 313 -6.05 15.44 -0.70
N PRO A 314 -5.03 14.79 -1.32
CA PRO A 314 -4.69 15.03 -2.72
C PRO A 314 -5.88 14.77 -3.66
N ASP A 315 -6.23 15.76 -4.48
CA ASP A 315 -7.18 15.65 -5.57
C ASP A 315 -6.47 15.18 -6.84
N ARG A 316 -6.51 13.87 -7.08
CA ARG A 316 -5.88 13.21 -8.25
C ARG A 316 -6.64 13.46 -9.55
N GLY A 317 -7.85 14.03 -9.51
CA GLY A 317 -8.62 14.39 -10.69
C GLY A 317 -8.25 15.74 -11.27
N ARG A 318 -7.55 16.59 -10.50
CA ARG A 318 -7.18 17.94 -10.91
C ARG A 318 -5.65 18.09 -11.00
N LEU A 319 -5.12 18.05 -12.21
CA LEU A 319 -3.69 18.21 -12.46
C LEU A 319 -3.35 19.68 -12.74
N VAL A 320 -2.32 20.20 -12.07
CA VAL A 320 -1.81 21.56 -12.31
C VAL A 320 -0.37 21.49 -12.79
N SER A 321 -0.12 21.88 -14.04
CA SER A 321 1.23 21.96 -14.59
C SER A 321 1.96 23.21 -14.10
N VAL A 322 3.22 23.06 -13.73
CA VAL A 322 4.07 24.14 -13.20
C VAL A 322 4.94 24.71 -14.31
N SER A 323 4.90 26.03 -14.46
CA SER A 323 5.68 26.79 -15.44
C SER A 323 6.45 27.91 -14.74
N ALA A 324 7.42 28.53 -15.43
CA ALA A 324 8.11 29.72 -14.95
C ALA A 324 7.15 30.85 -14.50
N THR A 325 5.94 30.95 -15.07
CA THR A 325 4.98 32.02 -14.75
C THR A 325 4.14 31.76 -13.51
N ASN A 326 3.89 30.50 -13.14
CA ASN A 326 3.02 30.15 -12.01
C ASN A 326 3.76 29.56 -10.79
N ILE A 327 5.03 29.17 -10.94
CA ILE A 327 5.80 28.44 -9.92
C ILE A 327 5.81 29.15 -8.56
N SER A 328 5.95 30.48 -8.53
CA SER A 328 5.94 31.23 -7.27
C SER A 328 4.58 31.13 -6.55
N ALA A 329 3.47 31.17 -7.29
CA ALA A 329 2.14 31.03 -6.71
C ALA A 329 1.86 29.59 -6.26
N VAL A 330 2.27 28.60 -7.07
CA VAL A 330 2.20 27.18 -6.73
C VAL A 330 2.98 26.89 -5.46
N ASN A 331 4.25 27.32 -5.37
CA ASN A 331 5.09 27.05 -4.20
C ASN A 331 4.62 27.78 -2.93
N ARG A 332 3.91 28.91 -3.04
CA ARG A 332 3.19 29.49 -1.88
C ARG A 332 2.08 28.57 -1.38
N GLN A 333 1.28 27.99 -2.28
CA GLN A 333 0.22 27.04 -1.92
C GLN A 333 0.78 25.72 -1.36
N MET A 334 1.81 25.17 -2.00
CA MET A 334 2.55 23.99 -1.53
C MET A 334 3.10 24.23 -0.11
N SER A 335 3.70 25.40 0.12
CA SER A 335 4.26 25.75 1.43
C SER A 335 3.20 25.84 2.53
N ALA A 336 1.98 26.25 2.18
CA ALA A 336 0.82 26.28 3.06
C ALA A 336 0.13 24.91 3.24
N GLY A 337 0.62 23.85 2.59
CA GLY A 337 0.03 22.51 2.67
C GLY A 337 -1.17 22.28 1.75
N ASN A 338 -1.37 23.14 0.75
CA ASN A 338 -2.52 23.09 -0.16
C ASN A 338 -2.25 22.36 -1.48
N GLY A 339 -1.15 21.60 -1.56
CA GLY A 339 -0.85 20.79 -2.74
C GLY A 339 0.33 19.85 -2.56
N PHE A 340 0.51 18.96 -3.53
CA PHE A 340 1.52 17.91 -3.53
C PHE A 340 2.20 17.80 -4.89
N VAL A 341 3.54 17.67 -4.90
CA VAL A 341 4.26 17.22 -6.09
C VAL A 341 3.84 15.78 -6.37
N SER A 342 3.69 15.44 -7.65
CA SER A 342 3.29 14.10 -8.05
C SER A 342 4.26 13.45 -9.02
N ALA A 343 4.24 12.13 -9.06
CA ALA A 343 4.89 11.30 -10.08
C ALA A 343 3.87 10.33 -10.71
N LEU A 344 4.25 9.71 -11.82
CA LEU A 344 3.39 8.82 -12.58
C LEU A 344 3.13 7.48 -11.87
N LEU A 345 1.88 7.04 -11.96
CA LEU A 345 1.53 5.63 -12.01
C LEU A 345 1.28 5.32 -13.49
N PHE A 346 2.31 4.79 -14.16
CA PHE A 346 2.34 4.68 -15.63
C PHE A 346 1.25 3.74 -16.18
N GLY A 347 0.65 4.11 -17.30
CA GLY A 347 -0.43 3.42 -17.98
C GLY A 347 -0.69 4.00 -19.37
N HIS A 348 -1.71 3.50 -20.06
CA HIS A 348 -1.90 3.79 -21.49
C HIS A 348 -2.36 5.23 -21.82
N SER A 349 -2.68 6.04 -20.81
CA SER A 349 -3.10 7.44 -20.97
C SER A 349 -2.41 8.34 -19.93
N SER A 350 -1.11 8.07 -19.71
CA SER A 350 -0.31 8.78 -18.71
C SER A 350 -0.03 10.23 -19.11
N VAL A 351 -0.17 11.14 -18.16
CA VAL A 351 0.21 12.55 -18.33
C VAL A 351 1.59 12.77 -17.72
N PHE A 352 2.62 12.80 -18.56
CA PHE A 352 4.00 13.06 -18.14
C PHE A 352 4.20 14.51 -17.70
N ALA A 353 5.08 14.71 -16.71
CA ALA A 353 5.59 16.02 -16.36
C ALA A 353 6.51 16.58 -17.46
N GLY A 354 6.72 17.90 -17.43
CA GLY A 354 7.78 18.60 -18.15
C GLY A 354 9.07 18.67 -17.33
N GLY A 355 10.07 19.38 -17.87
CA GLY A 355 11.34 19.65 -17.17
C GLY A 355 12.04 18.37 -16.67
N LYS A 356 12.79 18.52 -15.58
CA LYS A 356 13.62 17.45 -15.00
C LYS A 356 12.79 16.28 -14.48
N GLN A 357 11.62 16.52 -13.88
CA GLN A 357 10.71 15.45 -13.44
C GLN A 357 10.18 14.65 -14.62
N GLY A 358 9.87 15.31 -15.74
CA GLY A 358 9.48 14.64 -16.97
C GLY A 358 10.58 13.77 -17.57
N GLU A 359 11.84 14.23 -17.50
CA GLU A 359 13.01 13.45 -17.92
C GLU A 359 13.16 12.18 -17.09
N ILE A 360 13.07 12.30 -15.75
CA ILE A 360 13.07 11.16 -14.81
C ILE A 360 11.97 10.16 -15.20
N GLU A 361 10.73 10.65 -15.37
CA GLU A 361 9.58 9.81 -15.71
C GLU A 361 9.78 9.04 -17.02
N ARG A 362 10.23 9.74 -18.08
CA ARG A 362 10.49 9.12 -19.39
C ARG A 362 11.64 8.12 -19.33
N GLN A 363 12.73 8.48 -18.66
CA GLN A 363 13.91 7.62 -18.55
C GLN A 363 13.59 6.31 -17.84
N ILE A 364 12.82 6.34 -16.74
CA ILE A 364 12.44 5.14 -15.98
C ILE A 364 11.51 4.24 -16.78
N VAL A 365 10.55 4.81 -17.51
CA VAL A 365 9.67 4.04 -18.40
C VAL A 365 10.48 3.36 -19.51
N GLN A 366 11.39 4.11 -20.15
CA GLN A 366 12.23 3.62 -21.25
C GLN A 366 13.25 2.57 -20.78
N SER A 367 13.92 2.77 -19.64
CA SER A 367 14.91 1.81 -19.11
C SER A 367 14.27 0.47 -18.72
N ASN A 368 12.98 0.50 -18.34
CA ASN A 368 12.19 -0.70 -18.11
C ASN A 368 11.59 -1.29 -19.40
N GLY A 369 11.84 -0.67 -20.55
CA GLY A 369 11.38 -1.11 -21.86
C GLY A 369 9.86 -1.11 -21.99
N LEU A 370 9.16 -0.20 -21.30
CA LEU A 370 7.70 -0.12 -21.28
C LEU A 370 7.18 0.97 -22.23
N GLU A 371 6.00 0.74 -22.79
CA GLU A 371 5.30 1.67 -23.68
C GLU A 371 3.83 1.80 -23.28
N GLU A 372 3.15 2.89 -23.67
CA GLU A 372 1.74 3.12 -23.28
C GLU A 372 0.81 2.00 -23.75
N ARG A 373 1.03 1.48 -24.97
CA ARG A 373 0.26 0.34 -25.52
C ARG A 373 0.42 -0.96 -24.72
N ASP A 374 1.47 -1.08 -23.91
CA ASP A 374 1.66 -2.25 -23.06
C ASP A 374 0.54 -2.38 -22.01
N PHE A 375 0.02 -1.24 -21.55
CA PHE A 375 -1.00 -1.18 -20.51
C PHE A 375 -2.44 -1.29 -21.05
N VAL A 376 -2.59 -1.57 -22.34
CA VAL A 376 -3.84 -2.08 -22.93
C VAL A 376 -3.69 -3.59 -23.09
N VAL A 377 -4.51 -4.36 -22.36
CA VAL A 377 -4.45 -5.83 -22.30
C VAL A 377 -5.85 -6.38 -22.60
N PRO A 378 -6.26 -6.46 -23.89
CA PRO A 378 -7.61 -6.90 -24.26
C PRO A 378 -7.93 -8.35 -23.83
N GLU A 379 -6.93 -9.21 -23.78
CA GLU A 379 -7.04 -10.62 -23.39
C GLU A 379 -7.45 -10.79 -21.92
N ILE A 380 -7.11 -9.80 -21.09
CA ILE A 380 -7.44 -9.73 -19.66
C ILE A 380 -7.78 -8.27 -19.32
N SER A 381 -9.01 -7.85 -19.64
CA SER A 381 -9.43 -6.45 -19.57
C SER A 381 -9.19 -5.78 -18.21
N GLU A 382 -9.25 -6.55 -17.13
CA GLU A 382 -8.97 -6.14 -15.75
C GLU A 382 -7.52 -5.69 -15.53
N CYS A 383 -6.61 -6.10 -16.41
CA CYS A 383 -5.20 -5.69 -16.41
C CYS A 383 -4.94 -4.45 -17.28
N THR A 384 -5.96 -3.93 -17.99
CA THR A 384 -5.84 -2.66 -18.68
C THR A 384 -5.85 -1.51 -17.68
N SER A 385 -4.87 -0.60 -17.77
CA SER A 385 -4.75 0.52 -16.85
C SER A 385 -4.41 1.82 -17.58
N ALA A 386 -5.25 2.84 -17.41
CA ALA A 386 -5.02 4.17 -17.96
C ALA A 386 -3.81 4.87 -17.32
N GLY A 387 -3.43 4.45 -16.11
CA GLY A 387 -2.47 5.17 -15.28
C GLY A 387 -3.10 6.34 -14.53
N SER A 388 -2.32 6.99 -13.68
CA SER A 388 -2.72 8.17 -12.92
C SER A 388 -1.48 8.90 -12.38
N ARG A 389 -1.67 9.91 -11.53
CA ARG A 389 -0.58 10.54 -10.78
C ARG A 389 -0.80 10.39 -9.28
N ARG A 390 0.29 10.22 -8.54
CA ARG A 390 0.29 10.07 -7.09
C ARG A 390 1.29 11.03 -6.46
N GLU A 391 0.93 11.57 -5.32
CA GLU A 391 1.76 12.43 -4.49
C GLU A 391 3.07 11.73 -4.06
N VAL A 392 4.23 12.37 -4.32
CA VAL A 392 5.57 11.80 -4.03
C VAL A 392 5.95 11.88 -2.56
N LEU A 393 5.31 12.77 -1.81
CA LEU A 393 5.54 13.02 -0.40
C LEU A 393 4.28 12.73 0.39
N SER A 394 4.42 11.98 1.48
CA SER A 394 3.37 11.83 2.48
C SER A 394 3.58 12.88 3.57
N PRO A 395 2.56 13.71 3.90
CA PRO A 395 2.69 14.73 4.93
C PRO A 395 2.85 14.08 6.31
N LEU A 396 3.75 14.62 7.11
CA LEU A 396 3.96 14.17 8.48
C LEU A 396 3.06 14.95 9.44
N HIS A 397 1.97 14.33 9.88
CA HIS A 397 1.06 14.92 10.86
C HIS A 397 1.39 14.44 12.27
N SER A 398 1.55 15.39 13.20
CA SER A 398 1.58 15.17 14.65
C SER A 398 2.37 13.95 15.09
N ILE A 399 3.71 13.97 14.93
CA ILE A 399 4.59 12.91 15.41
C ILE A 399 5.10 13.17 16.83
N TYR A 400 4.93 12.18 17.70
CA TYR A 400 5.47 12.12 19.04
C TYR A 400 6.31 10.87 19.19
N PHE A 401 7.40 10.97 19.94
CA PHE A 401 8.24 9.83 20.25
C PHE A 401 8.69 9.83 21.71
N ARG A 402 8.96 8.65 22.25
CA ARG A 402 9.58 8.44 23.56
C ARG A 402 10.49 7.23 23.49
N ALA A 403 11.76 7.40 23.86
CA ALA A 403 12.67 6.29 24.08
C ALA A 403 12.44 5.69 25.47
N ASP A 404 12.48 4.36 25.58
CA ASP A 404 12.35 3.61 26.81
C ASP A 404 13.24 2.36 26.72
N GLY A 405 14.36 2.34 27.45
CA GLY A 405 15.40 1.33 27.24
C GLY A 405 15.91 1.35 25.80
N ASP A 406 15.86 0.21 25.12
CA ASP A 406 16.18 -0.01 23.70
C ASP A 406 14.94 0.03 22.79
N SER A 407 13.81 0.50 23.31
CA SER A 407 12.55 0.60 22.58
C SER A 407 12.20 2.04 22.28
N LEU A 408 11.70 2.30 21.07
CA LEU A 408 11.19 3.61 20.65
C LEU A 408 9.68 3.54 20.42
N HIS A 409 8.93 4.27 21.25
CA HIS A 409 7.50 4.42 21.08
C HIS A 409 7.21 5.62 20.19
N LEU A 410 6.41 5.41 19.14
CA LEU A 410 6.01 6.41 18.17
C LEU A 410 4.49 6.55 18.15
N LYS A 411 3.99 7.79 18.09
CA LYS A 411 2.60 8.10 17.79
C LYS A 411 2.53 9.13 16.67
N PHE A 412 1.75 8.86 15.63
CA PHE A 412 1.62 9.75 14.46
C PHE A 412 0.37 9.43 13.65
N ASP A 413 -0.07 10.40 12.86
CA ASP A 413 -1.22 10.24 11.97
C ASP A 413 -0.77 10.25 10.51
N LEU A 414 -1.33 9.35 9.70
CA LEU A 414 -1.09 9.31 8.26
C LEU A 414 -2.40 9.38 7.48
N VAL A 415 -2.41 10.20 6.44
CA VAL A 415 -3.51 10.24 5.46
C VAL A 415 -3.64 8.92 4.71
N ARG A 416 -4.85 8.62 4.21
CA ARG A 416 -5.09 7.43 3.38
C ARG A 416 -4.17 7.41 2.16
N GLY A 417 -3.74 6.21 1.76
CA GLY A 417 -2.78 6.05 0.66
C GLY A 417 -1.31 6.25 1.04
N SER A 418 -1.03 6.53 2.32
CA SER A 418 0.31 6.51 2.91
C SER A 418 0.54 5.23 3.70
N TYR A 419 1.80 4.81 3.83
CA TYR A 419 2.19 3.58 4.51
C TYR A 419 3.07 3.88 5.72
N ALA A 420 2.68 3.38 6.90
CA ALA A 420 3.48 3.52 8.12
C ALA A 420 4.89 2.96 7.96
N THR A 421 5.04 1.87 7.21
CA THR A 421 6.34 1.28 6.88
C THR A 421 7.26 2.22 6.11
N SER A 422 6.72 3.15 5.30
CA SER A 422 7.54 4.14 4.59
C SER A 422 8.09 5.23 5.51
N LEU A 423 7.32 5.63 6.53
CA LEU A 423 7.83 6.53 7.59
C LEU A 423 8.86 5.82 8.46
N LEU A 424 8.52 4.62 8.93
CA LEU A 424 9.41 3.82 9.78
C LEU A 424 10.72 3.48 9.08
N ARG A 425 10.69 3.28 7.76
CA ARG A 425 11.89 3.11 6.94
C ARG A 425 12.89 4.25 7.11
N GLU A 426 12.44 5.51 7.08
CA GLU A 426 13.32 6.67 7.29
C GLU A 426 13.89 6.72 8.72
N ILE A 427 13.09 6.32 9.72
CA ILE A 427 13.45 6.31 11.15
C ILE A 427 14.43 5.17 11.47
N MET A 428 14.16 3.96 10.99
CA MET A 428 14.88 2.74 11.36
C MET A 428 16.12 2.50 10.50
N LYS A 429 16.04 2.74 9.18
CA LYS A 429 17.07 2.45 8.17
C LYS A 429 17.68 1.02 8.25
N CYS A 430 16.85 0.00 8.46
CA CYS A 430 17.26 -1.42 8.53
C CYS A 430 16.34 -2.36 7.74
#